data_AF-A0A3A8R8L1-F1
#
_entry.id   AF-A0A3A8R8L1-F1
#
_cell.length_a   1.000
_cell.length_b   1.000
_cell.length_c   1.000
_cell.angle_alpha   90.00
_cell.angle_beta   90.00
_cell.angle_gamma   90.00
#
_symmetry.space_group_name_H-M   'P 1'
#
loop_
_entity.id
_entity.type
_entity.pdbx_description
1 polymer ?
#
loop_
_entity_poly.entity_id
_entity_poly.type
_entity_poly.pdbx_seq_one_letter_code
_entity_poly.pdbx_strand_id
1 'polypeptide(L)'
;MDLPLQHPLMEAGMGAASAPRTNVSRLVASAVAGQVSHPVVQVSPYRIGRDGVLRLVPGTGGIVLNRRVGDRAVGLAADHMEAGVSIHNTGRDDVGRKGGSNRALMFQACVGNRARVTSGPMTGAVGTVVGKHGGINHVIVDFPPLVKRRLCIGDRIQLDAYGQGLELPDFPGVRALNLSPRLLRRWGVRTEGGRLVVPVTHTVPSVVMHSDSKVAGHGPGVTPLLICPQECVRLVCRPQANVALLLGLRQSVAPPARRPSGSGR
;
A
#
# COMPACT_ATOMS: atom_id res chain seq x y z
N MET A 1 -28.65 -8.16 -11.61
CA MET A 1 -28.32 -7.03 -12.51
C MET A 1 -27.14 -6.31 -11.89
N ASP A 2 -26.01 -6.25 -12.58
CA ASP A 2 -24.84 -5.49 -12.10
C ASP A 2 -25.16 -4.00 -12.16
N LEU A 3 -25.06 -3.31 -11.03
CA LEU A 3 -25.22 -1.86 -10.97
C LEU A 3 -24.02 -1.21 -11.69
N PRO A 4 -24.22 -0.39 -12.73
CA PRO A 4 -23.12 0.28 -13.41
C PRO A 4 -22.45 1.27 -12.45
N LEU A 5 -21.18 1.02 -12.12
CA LEU A 5 -20.39 1.93 -11.30
C LEU A 5 -20.01 3.15 -12.13
N GLN A 6 -20.14 4.35 -11.56
CA GLN A 6 -19.79 5.63 -12.21
C GLN A 6 -18.35 5.66 -12.76
N HIS A 7 -17.46 4.85 -12.17
CA HIS A 7 -16.14 4.58 -12.73
C HIS A 7 -15.84 3.08 -12.67
N PRO A 8 -15.18 2.53 -13.69
CA PRO A 8 -14.77 1.14 -13.67
C PRO A 8 -13.80 0.89 -12.51
N LEU A 9 -14.14 -0.06 -11.63
CA LEU A 9 -13.19 -0.62 -10.64
C LEU A 9 -12.02 -1.34 -11.30
N MET A 10 -12.21 -1.68 -12.57
CA MET A 10 -11.27 -2.38 -13.41
C MET A 10 -11.14 -1.69 -14.75
N GLU A 11 -9.92 -1.29 -15.11
CA GLU A 11 -9.61 -0.83 -16.46
C GLU A 11 -10.03 -1.90 -17.50
N ALA A 12 -10.61 -1.45 -18.63
CA ALA A 12 -11.01 -2.32 -19.72
C ALA A 12 -9.78 -2.91 -20.42
N GLY A 13 -9.79 -4.23 -20.65
CA GLY A 13 -8.74 -4.94 -21.36
C GLY A 13 -8.80 -6.45 -21.14
N MET A 14 -8.51 -7.23 -22.18
CA MET A 14 -8.31 -8.67 -22.05
C MET A 14 -7.02 -8.89 -21.23
N GLY A 15 -7.15 -9.55 -20.07
CA GLY A 15 -5.97 -10.02 -19.33
C GLY A 15 -5.10 -10.88 -20.25
N ALA A 16 -3.78 -10.83 -20.07
CA ALA A 16 -2.88 -11.72 -20.81
C ALA A 16 -3.35 -13.17 -20.66
N ALA A 17 -3.25 -13.99 -21.71
CA ALA A 17 -3.66 -15.40 -21.67
C ALA A 17 -2.99 -16.19 -20.53
N SER A 18 -1.80 -15.75 -20.11
CA SER A 18 -1.06 -16.33 -18.98
C SER A 18 -1.48 -15.78 -17.61
N ALA A 19 -2.42 -14.85 -17.51
CA ALA A 19 -2.86 -14.29 -16.23
C ALA A 19 -3.57 -15.37 -15.38
N PRO A 20 -3.40 -15.37 -14.04
CA PRO A 20 -4.11 -16.32 -13.20
C PRO A 20 -5.61 -16.09 -13.26
N ARG A 21 -6.38 -17.17 -13.29
CA ARG A 21 -7.84 -17.13 -13.12
C ARG A 21 -8.17 -16.60 -11.74
N THR A 22 -9.24 -15.82 -11.64
CA THR A 22 -9.68 -15.22 -10.37
C THR A 22 -11.19 -15.32 -10.21
N ASN A 23 -11.66 -15.19 -8.96
CA ASN A 23 -13.09 -15.05 -8.64
C ASN A 23 -13.60 -13.61 -8.75
N VAL A 24 -12.95 -12.74 -9.55
CA VAL A 24 -13.19 -11.29 -9.57
C VAL A 24 -14.65 -10.89 -9.83
N SER A 25 -15.37 -11.68 -10.64
CA SER A 25 -16.80 -11.49 -10.93
C SER A 25 -17.72 -11.70 -9.73
N ARG A 26 -17.24 -12.35 -8.67
CA ARG A 26 -17.96 -12.58 -7.41
C ARG A 26 -17.58 -11.61 -6.31
N LEU A 27 -16.58 -10.76 -6.54
CA LEU A 27 -16.13 -9.81 -5.53
C LEU A 27 -17.10 -8.66 -5.40
N VAL A 28 -17.30 -8.22 -4.15
CA VAL A 28 -18.13 -7.07 -3.83
C VAL A 28 -17.24 -5.87 -3.61
N ALA A 29 -17.62 -4.75 -4.22
CA ALA A 29 -17.04 -3.46 -3.93
C ALA A 29 -17.89 -2.72 -2.90
N SER A 30 -17.22 -2.00 -2.01
CA SER A 30 -17.85 -1.29 -0.90
C SER A 30 -17.24 0.09 -0.74
N ALA A 31 -18.06 1.09 -0.42
CA ALA A 31 -17.57 2.41 -0.09
C ALA A 31 -17.12 2.42 1.38
N VAL A 32 -15.86 2.77 1.61
CA VAL A 32 -15.35 3.09 2.96
C VAL A 32 -14.69 4.45 2.93
N ALA A 33 -14.80 5.19 4.02
CA ALA A 33 -14.26 6.54 4.08
C ALA A 33 -13.37 6.73 5.31
N GLY A 34 -12.46 7.68 5.19
CA GLY A 34 -11.73 8.28 6.29
C GLY A 34 -11.52 9.76 6.00
N GLN A 35 -10.66 10.38 6.78
CA GLN A 35 -10.18 11.73 6.54
C GLN A 35 -8.67 11.77 6.61
N VAL A 36 -8.05 12.77 5.98
CA VAL A 36 -6.63 13.02 6.10
C VAL A 36 -6.27 13.15 7.58
N SER A 37 -5.42 12.26 8.08
CA SER A 37 -5.02 12.25 9.49
C SER A 37 -3.97 13.31 9.75
N HIS A 38 -3.97 13.87 10.97
CA HIS A 38 -2.88 14.74 11.41
C HIS A 38 -1.60 13.90 11.65
N PRO A 39 -0.37 14.45 11.46
CA PRO A 39 0.82 13.83 12.00
C PRO A 39 0.69 13.52 13.49
N VAL A 40 1.24 12.38 13.91
CA VAL A 40 1.15 11.91 15.30
C VAL A 40 2.53 11.83 15.92
N VAL A 41 2.67 12.44 17.10
CA VAL A 41 3.82 12.29 17.98
C VAL A 41 3.32 11.61 19.25
N GLN A 42 4.06 10.62 19.73
CA GLN A 42 3.77 9.95 21.00
C GLN A 42 4.10 10.89 22.17
N VAL A 43 3.88 10.45 23.42
CA VAL A 43 4.17 11.26 24.61
C VAL A 43 5.59 11.83 24.60
N SER A 44 6.56 11.05 24.11
CA SER A 44 7.93 11.52 23.87
C SER A 44 8.15 11.85 22.39
N PRO A 45 8.72 13.04 22.07
CA PRO A 45 9.14 13.36 20.71
C PRO A 45 10.43 12.64 20.29
N TYR A 46 11.15 12.02 21.23
CA TYR A 46 12.41 11.34 20.98
C TYR A 46 12.19 9.94 20.39
N ARG A 47 12.90 9.65 19.30
CA ARG A 47 13.06 8.30 18.75
C ARG A 47 14.41 7.75 19.18
N ILE A 48 14.40 6.63 19.89
CA ILE A 48 15.62 5.98 20.37
C ILE A 48 16.16 5.08 19.26
N GLY A 49 17.39 5.37 18.86
CA GLY A 49 18.12 4.60 17.87
C GLY A 49 18.47 3.18 18.30
N ARG A 50 18.72 2.30 17.34
CA ARG A 50 19.39 0.99 17.57
C ARG A 50 20.76 1.15 18.23
N ASP A 51 21.39 2.30 18.01
CA ASP A 51 22.67 2.73 18.59
C ASP A 51 22.51 3.45 19.95
N GLY A 52 21.30 3.48 20.51
CA GLY A 52 21.00 4.21 21.76
C GLY A 52 20.90 5.72 21.59
N VAL A 53 21.11 6.27 20.38
CA VAL A 53 21.11 7.72 20.16
C VAL A 53 19.69 8.26 19.97
N LEU A 54 19.35 9.29 20.74
CA LEU A 54 18.08 10.01 20.63
C LEU A 54 18.01 10.84 19.36
N ARG A 55 16.86 10.82 18.68
CA ARG A 55 16.61 11.57 17.44
C ARG A 55 15.28 12.28 17.48
N LEU A 56 15.28 13.54 17.03
CA LEU A 56 14.10 14.37 16.80
C LEU A 56 13.86 14.46 15.30
N VAL A 57 12.98 13.61 14.78
CA VAL A 57 12.69 13.52 13.35
C VAL A 57 11.19 13.36 13.11
N PRO A 58 10.67 13.82 11.95
CA PRO A 58 9.28 13.60 11.56
C PRO A 58 8.90 12.12 11.55
N GLY A 59 7.62 11.85 11.81
CA GLY A 59 7.10 10.51 11.92
C GLY A 59 5.82 10.25 11.13
N THR A 60 4.99 9.40 11.71
CA THR A 60 3.76 8.87 11.12
C THR A 60 2.66 9.92 10.97
N GLY A 61 1.78 9.74 9.98
CA GLY A 61 0.57 10.54 9.75
C GLY A 61 0.80 11.78 8.89
N GLY A 62 -0.31 12.44 8.53
CA GLY A 62 -0.28 13.68 7.79
C GLY A 62 -0.15 13.55 6.27
N ILE A 63 0.24 14.68 5.69
CA ILE A 63 0.51 14.82 4.26
C ILE A 63 2.01 14.98 4.09
N VAL A 64 2.66 13.98 3.49
CA VAL A 64 4.09 14.01 3.25
C VAL A 64 4.37 14.69 1.92
N LEU A 65 4.81 15.94 1.99
CA LEU A 65 4.88 16.81 0.81
C LEU A 65 5.97 16.39 -0.19
N ASN A 66 7.14 15.96 0.31
CA ASN A 66 8.35 15.71 -0.50
C ASN A 66 8.68 14.22 -0.72
N ARG A 67 7.87 13.30 -0.19
CA ARG A 67 8.00 11.85 -0.44
C ARG A 67 6.72 11.27 -0.99
N ARG A 68 6.85 10.24 -1.81
CA ARG A 68 5.74 9.48 -2.41
C ARG A 68 6.15 8.05 -2.69
N VAL A 69 5.17 7.21 -3.03
CA VAL A 69 5.43 5.84 -3.46
C VAL A 69 6.50 5.79 -4.56
N GLY A 70 7.42 4.83 -4.47
CA GLY A 70 8.56 4.70 -5.38
C GLY A 70 9.81 5.52 -5.03
N ASP A 71 9.75 6.40 -4.02
CA ASP A 71 10.97 6.94 -3.41
C ASP A 71 11.68 5.90 -2.54
N ARG A 72 12.94 6.16 -2.18
CA ARG A 72 13.70 5.31 -1.25
C ARG A 72 13.05 5.32 0.14
N ALA A 73 12.86 4.14 0.71
CA ALA A 73 12.32 3.96 2.06
C ALA A 73 13.34 4.22 3.18
N VAL A 74 14.64 4.22 2.85
CA VAL A 74 15.76 4.25 3.79
C VAL A 74 16.66 5.44 3.53
N GLY A 75 17.49 5.81 4.52
CA GLY A 75 18.39 6.98 4.43
C GLY A 75 17.69 8.33 4.60
N LEU A 76 16.51 8.33 5.22
CA LEU A 76 15.75 9.55 5.50
C LEU A 76 16.02 10.04 6.94
N ALA A 77 16.01 11.35 7.13
CA ALA A 77 15.92 11.97 8.45
C ALA A 77 14.47 11.95 8.95
N ALA A 78 13.90 10.76 9.06
CA ALA A 78 12.53 10.47 9.48
C ALA A 78 12.45 9.06 10.08
N ASP A 79 11.40 8.76 10.83
CA ASP A 79 11.13 7.44 11.42
C ASP A 79 9.66 7.07 11.22
N HIS A 80 9.33 5.86 10.73
CA HIS A 80 7.94 5.46 10.45
C HIS A 80 7.16 6.41 9.51
N MET A 81 7.87 7.08 8.59
CA MET A 81 7.28 8.01 7.63
C MET A 81 6.34 7.29 6.65
N GLU A 82 5.15 7.86 6.43
CA GLU A 82 4.14 7.31 5.51
C GLU A 82 4.17 8.08 4.19
N ALA A 83 4.80 7.54 3.14
CA ALA A 83 5.03 8.27 1.90
C ALA A 83 3.75 8.50 1.07
N GLY A 84 3.04 9.61 1.33
CA GLY A 84 1.83 10.00 0.62
C GLY A 84 0.91 10.85 1.50
N VAL A 85 -0.37 10.51 1.49
CA VAL A 85 -1.41 11.07 2.35
C VAL A 85 -1.94 9.96 3.24
N SER A 86 -1.80 10.14 4.55
CA SER A 86 -2.32 9.19 5.54
C SER A 86 -3.78 9.52 5.84
N ILE A 87 -4.64 8.51 5.84
CA ILE A 87 -6.05 8.64 6.22
C ILE A 87 -6.38 7.74 7.39
N HIS A 88 -7.26 8.26 8.25
CA HIS A 88 -7.83 7.56 9.40
C HIS A 88 -9.32 7.91 9.48
N ASN A 89 -10.16 6.97 9.88
CA ASN A 89 -11.55 7.26 10.18
C ASN A 89 -11.69 7.65 11.66
N THR A 90 -12.01 8.92 11.93
CA THR A 90 -12.29 9.40 13.30
C THR A 90 -13.78 9.59 13.57
N GLY A 91 -14.65 9.10 12.69
CA GLY A 91 -16.09 9.16 12.87
C GLY A 91 -16.50 8.48 14.18
N ARG A 92 -17.60 8.93 14.77
CA ARG A 92 -18.26 8.14 15.81
C ARG A 92 -18.70 6.83 15.18
N ASP A 93 -18.48 5.73 15.89
CA ASP A 93 -19.06 4.46 15.49
C ASP A 93 -20.55 4.53 15.79
N ASP A 94 -21.36 4.71 14.75
CA ASP A 94 -22.82 4.75 14.87
C ASP A 94 -23.36 3.39 15.34
N VAL A 95 -22.66 2.30 14.99
CA VAL A 95 -22.94 0.93 15.40
C VAL A 95 -21.61 0.18 15.62
N GLY A 96 -21.57 -0.71 16.62
CA GLY A 96 -20.43 -1.60 16.87
C GLY A 96 -19.45 -1.10 17.95
N ARG A 97 -18.28 -1.75 18.03
CA ARG A 97 -17.26 -1.42 19.05
C ARG A 97 -16.47 -0.17 18.66
N LYS A 98 -16.05 0.63 19.65
CA LYS A 98 -15.16 1.80 19.49
C LYS A 98 -13.96 1.51 18.57
N GLY A 99 -13.68 2.39 17.62
CA GLY A 99 -12.72 2.25 16.54
C GLY A 99 -13.18 1.30 15.41
N GLY A 100 -14.46 0.95 15.36
CA GLY A 100 -15.02 -0.03 14.40
C GLY A 100 -14.90 0.44 12.97
N SER A 101 -15.23 1.71 12.73
CA SER A 101 -15.19 2.35 11.41
C SER A 101 -13.77 2.42 10.86
N ASN A 102 -12.77 2.71 11.71
CA ASN A 102 -11.38 2.70 11.25
C ASN A 102 -10.85 1.28 11.02
N ARG A 103 -11.27 0.29 11.83
CA ARG A 103 -10.96 -1.12 11.53
C ARG A 103 -11.59 -1.57 10.22
N ALA A 104 -12.80 -1.10 9.90
CA ALA A 104 -13.45 -1.38 8.62
C ALA A 104 -12.69 -0.72 7.46
N LEU A 105 -12.22 0.53 7.61
CA LEU A 105 -11.35 1.20 6.64
C LEU A 105 -10.06 0.39 6.40
N MET A 106 -9.37 0.02 7.48
CA MET A 106 -8.15 -0.78 7.44
C MET A 106 -8.36 -2.16 6.83
N PHE A 107 -9.48 -2.81 7.14
CA PHE A 107 -9.82 -4.12 6.59
C PHE A 107 -10.14 -4.02 5.10
N GLN A 108 -11.08 -3.18 4.71
CA GLN A 108 -11.63 -3.18 3.35
C GLN A 108 -10.68 -2.58 2.31
N ALA A 109 -9.83 -1.61 2.68
CA ALA A 109 -8.88 -1.01 1.74
C ALA A 109 -7.94 -2.08 1.14
N CYS A 110 -7.64 -2.00 -0.16
CA CYS A 110 -6.62 -2.84 -0.81
C CYS A 110 -5.66 -1.95 -1.60
N VAL A 111 -4.39 -2.36 -1.70
CA VAL A 111 -3.39 -1.67 -2.51
C VAL A 111 -3.85 -1.69 -3.98
N GLY A 112 -3.91 -0.51 -4.59
CA GLY A 112 -4.45 -0.27 -5.92
C GLY A 112 -5.93 0.13 -5.96
N ASN A 113 -6.63 0.17 -4.82
CA ASN A 113 -7.97 0.77 -4.78
C ASN A 113 -7.93 2.26 -5.08
N ARG A 114 -9.00 2.73 -5.71
CA ARG A 114 -9.21 4.13 -6.03
C ARG A 114 -9.62 4.88 -4.76
N ALA A 115 -9.06 6.07 -4.59
CA ALA A 115 -9.40 6.99 -3.52
C ALA A 115 -9.90 8.30 -4.13
N ARG A 116 -11.02 8.83 -3.67
CA ARG A 116 -11.62 10.07 -4.15
C ARG A 116 -11.75 11.06 -2.99
N VAL A 117 -11.27 12.27 -3.19
CA VAL A 117 -11.46 13.37 -2.25
C VAL A 117 -12.93 13.81 -2.30
N THR A 118 -13.60 13.86 -1.16
CA THR A 118 -15.04 14.16 -1.06
C THR A 118 -15.35 15.45 -0.30
N SER A 119 -14.33 16.15 0.24
CA SER A 119 -14.47 17.48 0.81
C SER A 119 -13.21 18.33 0.59
N GLY A 120 -13.32 19.62 0.84
CA GLY A 120 -12.19 20.54 0.74
C GLY A 120 -11.86 20.97 -0.70
N PRO A 121 -10.78 21.74 -0.88
CA PRO A 121 -10.46 22.43 -2.13
C PRO A 121 -10.10 21.50 -3.29
N MET A 122 -9.83 20.22 -3.02
CA MET A 122 -9.49 19.21 -4.02
C MET A 122 -10.59 18.16 -4.22
N THR A 123 -11.83 18.48 -3.86
CA THR A 123 -12.99 17.58 -4.07
C THR A 123 -13.04 17.07 -5.52
N GLY A 124 -13.28 15.77 -5.68
CA GLY A 124 -13.28 15.09 -6.98
C GLY A 124 -11.90 14.59 -7.43
N ALA A 125 -10.81 15.07 -6.83
CA ALA A 125 -9.48 14.56 -7.14
C ALA A 125 -9.35 13.07 -6.78
N VAL A 126 -8.58 12.35 -7.61
CA VAL A 126 -8.42 10.90 -7.50
C VAL A 126 -6.99 10.55 -7.14
N GLY A 127 -6.85 9.62 -6.21
CA GLY A 127 -5.61 9.00 -5.79
C GLY A 127 -5.74 7.48 -5.78
N THR A 128 -4.71 6.81 -5.27
CA THR A 128 -4.64 5.35 -5.21
C THR A 128 -4.07 4.90 -3.88
N VAL A 129 -4.69 3.90 -3.26
CA VAL A 129 -4.18 3.27 -2.04
C VAL A 129 -2.86 2.57 -2.35
N VAL A 130 -1.79 2.90 -1.63
CA VAL A 130 -0.44 2.36 -1.84
C VAL A 130 0.07 1.52 -0.67
N GLY A 131 -0.58 1.58 0.49
CA GLY A 131 -0.20 0.79 1.64
C GLY A 131 -1.10 1.03 2.85
N LYS A 132 -0.77 0.34 3.95
CA LYS A 132 -1.42 0.49 5.25
C LYS A 132 -0.37 0.40 6.35
N HIS A 133 -0.67 1.00 7.49
CA HIS A 133 0.18 0.98 8.67
C HIS A 133 -0.63 0.55 9.90
N GLY A 134 -0.40 -0.67 10.37
CA GLY A 134 -1.02 -1.20 11.58
C GLY A 134 -0.51 -0.51 12.86
N GLY A 135 -1.24 -0.67 13.96
CA GLY A 135 -0.94 -0.01 15.23
C GLY A 135 -1.60 1.37 15.29
N ILE A 136 -1.09 2.32 14.51
CA ILE A 136 -1.73 3.65 14.34
C ILE A 136 -2.94 3.61 13.41
N ASN A 137 -3.05 2.54 12.61
CA ASN A 137 -4.18 2.20 11.76
C ASN A 137 -4.47 3.28 10.70
N HIS A 138 -3.45 3.61 9.91
CA HIS A 138 -3.57 4.48 8.75
C HIS A 138 -3.65 3.68 7.45
N VAL A 139 -4.48 4.14 6.51
CA VAL A 139 -4.37 3.79 5.09
C VAL A 139 -3.57 4.90 4.40
N ILE A 140 -2.66 4.53 3.50
CA ILE A 140 -1.77 5.47 2.81
C ILE A 140 -2.20 5.57 1.36
N VAL A 141 -2.45 6.79 0.90
CA VAL A 141 -2.93 7.11 -0.46
C VAL A 141 -1.91 7.99 -1.17
N ASP A 142 -1.55 7.61 -2.40
CA ASP A 142 -0.79 8.46 -3.30
C ASP A 142 -1.75 9.31 -4.14
N PHE A 143 -1.53 10.62 -4.13
CA PHE A 143 -2.21 11.59 -4.98
C PHE A 143 -1.19 12.30 -5.86
N PRO A 144 -1.58 12.80 -7.05
CA PRO A 144 -0.72 13.65 -7.87
C PRO A 144 -0.13 14.81 -7.05
N PRO A 145 1.12 15.24 -7.29
CA PRO A 145 1.80 16.24 -6.46
C PRO A 145 1.02 17.53 -6.24
N LEU A 146 0.30 18.03 -7.26
CA LEU A 146 -0.53 19.23 -7.15
C LEU A 146 -1.71 19.04 -6.20
N VAL A 147 -2.37 17.87 -6.25
CA VAL A 147 -3.45 17.51 -5.34
C VAL A 147 -2.91 17.40 -3.92
N LYS A 148 -1.82 16.65 -3.74
CA LYS A 148 -1.20 16.44 -2.42
C LYS A 148 -0.82 17.73 -1.71
N ARG A 149 -0.34 18.75 -2.45
CA ARG A 149 0.03 20.07 -1.88
C ARG A 149 -1.17 20.94 -1.49
N ARG A 150 -2.36 20.64 -2.01
CA ARG A 150 -3.58 21.43 -1.78
C ARG A 150 -4.59 20.73 -0.87
N LEU A 151 -4.36 19.47 -0.53
CA LEU A 151 -5.12 18.78 0.48
C LEU A 151 -4.85 19.37 1.86
N CYS A 152 -5.88 19.39 2.69
CA CYS A 152 -5.83 19.81 4.08
C CYS A 152 -5.98 18.62 5.01
N ILE A 153 -5.46 18.75 6.24
CA ILE A 153 -5.78 17.80 7.31
C ILE A 153 -7.29 17.84 7.57
N GLY A 154 -7.91 16.67 7.72
CA GLY A 154 -9.36 16.54 7.89
C GLY A 154 -10.17 16.46 6.60
N ASP A 155 -9.57 16.68 5.42
CA ASP A 155 -10.26 16.45 4.15
C ASP A 155 -10.74 15.00 4.05
N ARG A 156 -12.00 14.79 3.66
CA ARG A 156 -12.62 13.48 3.57
C ARG A 156 -12.21 12.77 2.29
N ILE A 157 -11.93 11.49 2.43
CA ILE A 157 -11.51 10.63 1.33
C ILE A 157 -12.35 9.35 1.38
N GLN A 158 -13.04 9.06 0.28
CA GLN A 158 -13.77 7.82 0.08
C GLN A 158 -12.96 6.88 -0.81
N LEU A 159 -12.85 5.62 -0.39
CA LEU A 159 -12.27 4.55 -1.16
C LEU A 159 -13.37 3.75 -1.85
N ASP A 160 -13.12 3.39 -3.10
CA ASP A 160 -13.86 2.35 -3.79
C ASP A 160 -13.16 1.01 -3.41
N ALA A 161 -13.46 0.49 -2.21
CA ALA A 161 -12.76 -0.66 -1.65
C ALA A 161 -13.16 -1.96 -2.37
N TYR A 162 -12.16 -2.65 -2.92
CA TYR A 162 -12.39 -3.79 -3.80
C TYR A 162 -11.18 -4.73 -3.82
N GLY A 163 -11.37 -5.99 -3.42
CA GLY A 163 -10.32 -7.02 -3.44
C GLY A 163 -10.28 -7.94 -2.22
N GLN A 164 -10.95 -7.59 -1.12
CA GLN A 164 -11.14 -8.55 -0.04
C GLN A 164 -11.99 -9.73 -0.53
N GLY A 165 -11.54 -10.95 -0.24
CA GLY A 165 -12.13 -12.19 -0.77
C GLY A 165 -11.60 -12.61 -2.15
N LEU A 166 -10.60 -11.91 -2.70
CA LEU A 166 -9.95 -12.33 -3.95
C LEU A 166 -9.31 -13.71 -3.79
N GLU A 167 -9.64 -14.61 -4.71
CA GLU A 167 -9.13 -15.97 -4.76
C GLU A 167 -8.56 -16.28 -6.14
N LEU A 168 -7.59 -17.20 -6.16
CA LEU A 168 -7.00 -17.77 -7.36
C LEU A 168 -7.37 -19.26 -7.39
N PRO A 169 -8.51 -19.65 -8.01
CA PRO A 169 -9.06 -21.01 -7.86
C PRO A 169 -8.13 -22.14 -8.32
N ASP A 170 -7.22 -21.85 -9.25
CA ASP A 170 -6.21 -22.82 -9.72
C ASP A 170 -5.08 -23.05 -8.71
N PHE A 171 -5.02 -22.24 -7.64
CA PHE A 171 -3.99 -22.25 -6.62
C PHE A 171 -4.60 -22.16 -5.22
N PRO A 172 -5.28 -23.20 -4.72
CA PRO A 172 -6.02 -23.15 -3.44
C PRO A 172 -5.11 -22.89 -2.22
N GLY A 173 -3.82 -23.20 -2.30
CA GLY A 173 -2.82 -22.87 -1.27
C GLY A 173 -2.40 -21.39 -1.26
N VAL A 174 -2.81 -20.60 -2.26
CA VAL A 174 -2.45 -19.18 -2.39
C VAL A 174 -3.59 -18.31 -1.87
N ARG A 175 -3.29 -17.46 -0.88
CA ARG A 175 -4.21 -16.50 -0.28
C ARG A 175 -3.83 -15.09 -0.72
N ALA A 176 -4.75 -14.39 -1.39
CA ALA A 176 -4.62 -12.97 -1.62
C ALA A 176 -5.17 -12.18 -0.43
N LEU A 177 -4.43 -11.14 -0.02
CA LEU A 177 -4.77 -10.27 1.11
C LEU A 177 -4.45 -8.84 0.70
N ASN A 178 -5.29 -7.86 1.02
CA ASN A 178 -5.00 -6.44 0.73
C ASN A 178 -4.69 -6.12 -0.74
N LEU A 179 -5.05 -7.01 -1.69
CA LEU A 179 -4.66 -6.95 -3.09
C LEU A 179 -5.88 -6.58 -3.93
N SER A 180 -5.85 -5.43 -4.58
CA SER A 180 -6.91 -5.10 -5.54
C SER A 180 -6.74 -5.91 -6.83
N PRO A 181 -7.84 -6.31 -7.50
CA PRO A 181 -7.77 -6.93 -8.82
C PRO A 181 -7.04 -6.06 -9.85
N ARG A 182 -7.15 -4.72 -9.72
CA ARG A 182 -6.43 -3.74 -10.54
C ARG A 182 -4.91 -3.90 -10.42
N LEU A 183 -4.40 -4.00 -9.19
CA LEU A 183 -2.97 -4.24 -8.96
C LEU A 183 -2.55 -5.61 -9.49
N LEU A 184 -3.31 -6.67 -9.21
CA LEU A 184 -2.96 -8.03 -9.68
C LEU A 184 -2.79 -8.08 -11.20
N ARG A 185 -3.71 -7.49 -11.98
CA ARG A 185 -3.60 -7.42 -13.45
C ARG A 185 -2.36 -6.69 -13.92
N ARG A 186 -1.99 -5.60 -13.25
CA ARG A 186 -0.85 -4.76 -13.61
C ARG A 186 0.49 -5.29 -13.11
N TRP A 187 0.49 -6.16 -12.10
CA TRP A 187 1.69 -6.73 -11.49
C TRP A 187 2.45 -7.66 -12.45
N GLY A 188 1.78 -8.24 -13.45
CA GLY A 188 2.42 -9.19 -14.38
C GLY A 188 2.63 -10.57 -13.75
N VAL A 189 1.82 -10.91 -12.74
CA VAL A 189 1.73 -12.29 -12.22
C VAL A 189 1.15 -13.17 -13.33
N ARG A 190 1.79 -14.31 -13.57
CA ARG A 190 1.37 -15.25 -14.62
C ARG A 190 1.43 -16.69 -14.14
N THR A 191 0.61 -17.54 -14.74
CA THR A 191 0.63 -18.99 -14.57
C THR A 191 1.58 -19.62 -15.58
N GLU A 192 2.54 -20.41 -15.12
CA GLU A 192 3.47 -21.16 -15.97
C GLU A 192 3.90 -22.44 -15.27
N GLY A 193 3.79 -23.59 -15.94
CA GLY A 193 4.20 -24.88 -15.39
C GLY A 193 3.53 -25.24 -14.06
N GLY A 194 2.25 -24.91 -13.89
CA GLY A 194 1.51 -25.16 -12.66
C GLY A 194 1.91 -24.29 -11.46
N ARG A 195 2.68 -23.21 -11.66
CA ARG A 195 3.08 -22.26 -10.62
C ARG A 195 2.70 -20.83 -10.97
N LEU A 196 2.57 -19.99 -9.94
CA LEU A 196 2.48 -18.54 -10.07
C LEU A 196 3.88 -17.94 -10.19
N VAL A 197 4.17 -17.39 -11.36
CA VAL A 197 5.38 -16.60 -11.59
C VAL A 197 5.12 -15.17 -11.16
N VAL A 198 5.79 -14.74 -10.08
CA VAL A 198 5.54 -13.45 -9.42
C VAL A 198 6.74 -12.52 -9.59
N PRO A 199 6.60 -11.40 -10.32
CA PRO A 199 7.64 -10.38 -10.40
C PRO A 199 7.88 -9.69 -9.06
N VAL A 200 9.12 -9.70 -8.58
CA VAL A 200 9.53 -9.01 -7.34
C VAL A 200 10.81 -8.23 -7.56
N THR A 201 11.10 -7.22 -6.74
CA THR A 201 12.42 -6.54 -6.82
C THR A 201 13.47 -7.27 -5.99
N HIS A 202 13.08 -7.82 -4.84
CA HIS A 202 13.97 -8.44 -3.86
C HIS A 202 13.30 -9.64 -3.20
N THR A 203 14.13 -10.59 -2.74
CA THR A 203 13.74 -11.63 -1.79
C THR A 203 14.37 -11.30 -0.46
N VAL A 204 13.59 -11.29 0.61
CA VAL A 204 14.02 -10.89 1.95
C VAL A 204 13.92 -12.09 2.89
N PRO A 205 15.01 -12.53 3.52
CA PRO A 205 14.97 -13.60 4.53
C PRO A 205 14.06 -13.24 5.71
N SER A 206 13.38 -14.23 6.29
CA SER A 206 12.46 -14.01 7.42
C SER A 206 13.13 -13.36 8.64
N VAL A 207 14.38 -13.73 8.92
CA VAL A 207 15.15 -13.24 10.09
C VAL A 207 15.42 -11.74 10.08
N VAL A 208 15.32 -11.08 8.92
CA VAL A 208 15.52 -9.62 8.78
C VAL A 208 14.22 -8.85 8.52
N MET A 209 13.06 -9.50 8.62
CA MET A 209 11.77 -8.80 8.51
C MET A 209 11.64 -7.75 9.64
N HIS A 210 11.34 -6.50 9.27
CA HIS A 210 11.30 -5.34 10.19
C HIS A 210 12.64 -4.94 10.81
N SER A 211 13.77 -5.00 10.08
CA SER A 211 15.09 -4.69 10.67
C SER A 211 15.69 -3.32 10.33
N ASP A 212 15.13 -2.55 9.38
CA ASP A 212 15.75 -1.30 8.89
C ASP A 212 15.02 0.01 9.28
N SER A 213 14.97 0.31 10.58
CA SER A 213 14.43 1.56 11.15
C SER A 213 15.39 2.17 12.17
N LYS A 214 15.12 3.42 12.58
CA LYS A 214 15.86 4.04 13.69
C LYS A 214 15.56 3.30 14.99
N VAL A 215 14.32 2.87 15.22
CA VAL A 215 13.94 2.08 16.39
C VAL A 215 14.32 0.62 16.20
N ALA A 216 14.91 -0.01 17.21
CA ALA A 216 15.26 -1.43 17.20
C ALA A 216 14.02 -2.32 17.02
N GLY A 217 14.12 -3.35 16.17
CA GLY A 217 13.00 -4.24 15.85
C GLY A 217 11.97 -3.66 14.87
N HIS A 218 12.23 -2.47 14.30
CA HIS A 218 11.40 -1.87 13.26
C HIS A 218 12.13 -1.78 11.92
N GLY A 219 11.37 -1.69 10.83
CA GLY A 219 11.88 -1.51 9.47
C GLY A 219 10.82 -0.97 8.53
N PRO A 220 11.09 -0.89 7.22
CA PRO A 220 10.07 -0.54 6.24
C PRO A 220 8.90 -1.52 6.38
N GLY A 221 7.70 -0.98 6.62
CA GLY A 221 6.51 -1.79 6.77
C GLY A 221 6.20 -2.57 5.49
N VAL A 222 5.83 -3.84 5.63
CA VAL A 222 5.39 -4.68 4.53
C VAL A 222 3.89 -4.93 4.64
N THR A 223 3.15 -4.69 3.55
CA THR A 223 1.74 -5.10 3.45
C THR A 223 1.69 -6.42 2.68
N PRO A 224 1.32 -7.56 3.30
CA PRO A 224 1.21 -8.82 2.59
C PRO A 224 0.15 -8.73 1.50
N LEU A 225 0.51 -9.13 0.27
CA LEU A 225 -0.39 -9.20 -0.89
C LEU A 225 -0.79 -10.63 -1.24
N LEU A 226 0.15 -11.56 -1.12
CA LEU A 226 -0.02 -13.00 -1.33
C LEU A 226 0.67 -13.76 -0.19
N ILE A 227 0.05 -14.82 0.29
CA ILE A 227 0.64 -15.82 1.18
C ILE A 227 0.43 -17.18 0.54
N CYS A 228 1.48 -17.99 0.47
CA CYS A 228 1.43 -19.29 -0.21
C CYS A 228 2.59 -20.19 0.21
N PRO A 229 2.43 -21.51 0.05
CA PRO A 229 3.56 -22.44 0.01
C PRO A 229 4.56 -22.09 -1.09
N GLN A 230 5.85 -22.36 -0.86
CA GLN A 230 6.93 -22.01 -1.78
C GLN A 230 6.80 -22.73 -3.13
N GLU A 231 6.29 -23.96 -3.13
CA GLU A 231 6.07 -24.78 -4.32
C GLU A 231 5.02 -24.19 -5.27
N CYS A 232 4.09 -23.35 -4.77
CA CYS A 232 3.07 -22.70 -5.58
C CYS A 232 3.62 -21.51 -6.38
N VAL A 233 4.79 -20.98 -6.01
CA VAL A 233 5.32 -19.74 -6.58
C VAL A 233 6.71 -19.91 -7.17
N ARG A 234 6.99 -19.08 -8.18
CA ARG A 234 8.32 -18.85 -8.71
C ARG A 234 8.57 -17.34 -8.76
N LEU A 235 9.43 -16.86 -7.88
CA LEU A 235 9.78 -15.44 -7.83
C LEU A 235 10.72 -15.10 -8.99
N VAL A 236 10.46 -13.99 -9.68
CA VAL A 236 11.33 -13.49 -10.76
C VAL A 236 11.73 -12.06 -10.44
N CYS A 237 13.04 -11.84 -10.30
CA CYS A 237 13.58 -10.51 -10.02
C CYS A 237 13.37 -9.58 -11.22
N ARG A 238 12.63 -8.49 -11.01
CA ARG A 238 12.35 -7.42 -11.96
C ARG A 238 12.54 -6.09 -11.25
N PRO A 239 13.53 -5.25 -11.63
CA PRO A 239 13.75 -3.94 -11.00
C PRO A 239 12.54 -3.02 -11.04
N GLN A 240 11.65 -3.22 -12.02
CA GLN A 240 10.44 -2.43 -12.22
C GLN A 240 9.22 -2.95 -11.44
N ALA A 241 9.34 -4.00 -10.64
CA ALA A 241 8.25 -4.53 -9.80
C ALA A 241 7.96 -3.61 -8.59
N ASN A 242 7.53 -2.38 -8.88
CA ASN A 242 7.24 -1.32 -7.92
C ASN A 242 5.81 -0.82 -8.13
N VAL A 243 5.01 -0.78 -7.07
CA VAL A 243 3.59 -0.35 -7.12
C VAL A 243 3.41 1.00 -7.83
N ALA A 244 4.35 1.92 -7.68
CA ALA A 244 4.32 3.22 -8.38
C ALA A 244 4.33 3.07 -9.91
N LEU A 245 5.12 2.13 -10.43
CA LEU A 245 5.22 1.86 -11.87
C LEU A 245 4.06 1.00 -12.34
N LEU A 246 3.76 -0.09 -11.62
CA LEU A 246 2.71 -1.05 -11.98
C LEU A 246 1.35 -0.33 -12.12
N LEU A 247 1.03 0.56 -11.19
CA LEU A 247 -0.21 1.33 -11.19
C LEU A 247 -0.14 2.64 -12.00
N GLY A 248 0.98 2.93 -12.67
CA GLY A 248 1.14 4.13 -13.51
C GLY A 248 1.16 5.45 -12.72
N LEU A 249 1.47 5.41 -11.43
CA LEU A 249 1.58 6.60 -10.55
C LEU A 249 2.88 7.39 -10.81
N ARG A 250 3.86 6.72 -11.45
CA ARG A 250 5.15 7.26 -11.86
C ARG A 250 5.57 6.71 -13.21
N GLN A 251 6.26 7.54 -13.99
CA GLN A 251 6.97 7.09 -15.19
C GLN A 251 8.30 6.38 -14.84
N SER A 252 8.93 6.79 -13.74
CA SER A 252 10.19 6.21 -13.26
C SER A 252 10.30 6.27 -11.73
N VAL A 253 11.12 5.38 -11.19
CA VAL A 253 11.50 5.33 -9.77
C VAL A 253 13.01 5.37 -9.66
N ALA A 254 13.52 5.84 -8.52
CA ALA A 254 14.96 5.86 -8.28
C ALA A 254 15.53 4.44 -8.40
N PRO A 255 16.69 4.26 -9.05
CA PRO A 255 17.32 2.95 -9.12
C PRO A 255 17.68 2.45 -7.71
N PRO A 256 17.71 1.11 -7.50
CA PRO A 256 18.23 0.52 -6.26
C PRO A 256 19.62 1.10 -5.96
N ALA A 257 19.94 1.31 -4.68
CA ALA A 257 21.29 1.68 -4.31
C ALA A 257 22.25 0.60 -4.84
N ARG A 258 23.30 1.00 -5.56
CA ARG A 258 24.37 0.07 -5.93
C ARG A 258 24.92 -0.52 -4.64
N ARG A 259 25.12 -1.85 -4.60
CA ARG A 259 25.95 -2.43 -3.53
C ARG A 259 27.27 -1.64 -3.53
N PRO A 260 27.79 -1.21 -2.37
CA PRO A 260 29.16 -0.72 -2.34
C PRO A 260 30.01 -1.80 -3.00
N SER A 261 30.74 -1.43 -4.06
CA SER A 261 31.76 -2.28 -4.64
C SER A 261 32.60 -2.77 -3.48
N GLY A 262 32.65 -4.09 -3.26
CA GLY A 262 33.37 -4.66 -2.14
C GLY A 262 34.74 -4.01 -2.05
N SER A 263 34.99 -3.28 -0.98
CA SER A 263 36.36 -3.07 -0.54
C SER A 263 36.85 -4.46 -0.18
N GLY A 264 37.66 -5.05 -1.05
CA GLY A 264 38.40 -6.24 -0.71
C GLY A 264 39.12 -5.99 0.60
N ARG A 265 38.81 -6.83 1.58
CA ARG A 265 39.66 -7.30 2.68
C ARG A 265 38.90 -8.43 3.37
#